data_AF-A0AA38GTH8-F1
#
_entry.id   AF-A0AA38GTH8-F1
#
_cell.length_a   1.000
_cell.length_b   1.000
_cell.length_c   1.000
_cell.angle_alpha   90.00
_cell.angle_beta   90.00
_cell.angle_gamma   90.00
#
_symmetry.space_group_name_H-M   'P 1'
#
loop_
_entity.id
_entity.type
_entity.pdbx_description
1 polymer ?
#
loop_
_entity_poly.entity_id
_entity_poly.type
_entity_poly.pdbx_seq_one_letter_code
_entity_poly.pdbx_strand_id
1 'polypeptide(L)'
;AYRTSIRTPTGATPFSLIYGSEVVLPLEVQIPSLRVSLREFVSDEDYHQNCLAQLEFLDEWHLNALEHHQVYLEHVKCAYNKHLQHCEFKIGDLVLKENQNVTTLEWSQR
;
A
#
# COMPACT_ATOMS: atom_id res chain seq x y z
N ALA A 1 5.19 11.90 -2.29
CA ALA A 1 4.11 11.83 -1.28
C ALA A 1 3.66 10.40 -0.99
N TYR A 2 3.19 9.63 -1.99
CA TYR A 2 2.57 8.31 -1.71
C TYR A 2 3.44 7.35 -0.87
N ARG A 3 4.75 7.29 -1.13
CA ARG A 3 5.68 6.37 -0.46
C ARG A 3 5.98 6.72 1.00
N THR A 4 5.82 7.98 1.39
CA THR A 4 6.24 8.53 2.69
C THR A 4 5.07 8.80 3.62
N SER A 5 3.85 8.52 3.17
CA SER A 5 2.64 8.79 3.94
C SER A 5 1.99 7.48 4.35
N ILE A 6 1.47 7.43 5.58
CA ILE A 6 0.79 6.25 6.12
C ILE A 6 -0.44 5.92 5.27
N ARG A 7 -0.65 4.64 4.94
CA ARG A 7 -1.81 4.18 4.18
C ARG A 7 -2.83 3.57 5.12
N THR A 8 -4.10 3.94 4.96
CA THR A 8 -5.21 3.36 5.72
C THR A 8 -5.28 1.83 5.65
N PRO A 9 -5.03 1.17 4.49
CA PRO A 9 -5.12 -0.29 4.41
C PRO A 9 -4.04 -1.02 5.19
N THR A 10 -2.83 -0.47 5.30
CA THR A 10 -1.69 -1.17 5.91
C THR A 10 -1.24 -0.56 7.24
N GLY A 11 -1.71 0.63 7.60
CA GLY A 11 -1.26 1.37 8.78
C GLY A 11 0.19 1.85 8.72
N ALA A 12 0.91 1.60 7.62
CA ALA A 12 2.33 1.90 7.45
C ALA A 12 2.58 2.74 6.19
N THR A 13 3.80 3.28 6.07
CA THR A 13 4.25 3.91 4.82
C THR A 13 4.69 2.84 3.82
N PRO A 14 4.43 2.99 2.50
CA PRO A 14 4.90 2.01 1.52
C PRO A 14 6.42 1.84 1.52
N PHE A 15 7.18 2.88 1.86
CA PHE A 15 8.62 2.78 1.96
C PHE A 15 9.07 1.91 3.14
N SER A 16 8.50 2.11 4.33
CA SER A 16 8.89 1.32 5.52
C SER A 16 8.59 -0.17 5.35
N LEU A 17 7.56 -0.53 4.58
CA LEU A 17 7.30 -1.93 4.22
C LEU A 17 8.36 -2.51 3.27
N ILE A 18 9.00 -1.72 2.42
CA ILE A 18 9.99 -2.25 1.47
C ILE A 18 11.38 -2.30 2.11
N TYR A 19 11.73 -1.26 2.88
CA TYR A 19 13.10 -1.05 3.37
C TYR A 19 13.25 -1.27 4.87
N GLY A 20 12.19 -1.63 5.59
CA GLY A 20 12.23 -1.93 7.03
C GLY A 20 12.40 -0.73 7.94
N SER A 21 12.48 0.48 7.39
CA SER A 21 12.77 1.69 8.15
C SER A 21 12.05 2.90 7.57
N GLU A 22 11.80 3.90 8.41
CA GLU A 22 11.19 5.16 7.96
C GLU A 22 12.15 5.95 7.07
N VAL A 23 11.62 6.54 6.00
CA VAL A 23 12.35 7.48 5.14
C VAL A 23 12.89 8.63 5.97
N VAL A 24 14.15 9.01 5.75
CA VAL A 24 14.66 10.33 6.10
C VAL A 24 14.26 11.28 4.98
N LEU A 25 13.37 12.23 5.27
CA LEU A 25 12.87 13.16 4.26
C LEU A 25 13.95 14.16 3.84
N PRO A 26 13.96 14.67 2.60
CA PRO A 26 14.91 15.70 2.18
C PRO A 26 14.89 16.95 3.07
N LEU A 27 13.71 17.31 3.60
CA LEU A 27 13.56 18.42 4.53
C LEU A 27 14.28 18.18 5.87
N GLU A 28 14.32 16.94 6.35
CA GLU A 28 15.03 16.55 7.57
C GLU A 28 16.56 16.62 7.42
N VAL A 29 17.06 16.55 6.18
CA VAL A 29 18.47 16.75 5.88
C VAL A 29 18.78 18.25 5.75
N GLN A 30 17.88 19.01 5.10
CA GLN A 30 18.05 20.45 4.93
C GLN A 30 17.93 21.22 6.26
N ILE A 31 17.00 20.78 7.11
CA ILE A 31 16.85 21.23 8.50
C ILE A 31 17.19 20.01 9.35
N PRO A 32 18.42 19.91 9.89
CA PRO A 32 18.91 18.71 10.57
C PRO A 32 17.93 18.23 11.63
N SER A 33 17.20 17.15 11.30
CA SER A 33 16.26 16.53 12.23
C SER A 33 17.02 15.80 13.32
N LEU A 34 16.36 15.52 14.45
CA LEU A 34 16.97 14.75 15.55
C LEU A 34 17.54 13.41 15.06
N ARG A 35 16.89 12.75 14.09
CA ARG A 35 17.36 11.48 13.52
C ARG A 35 18.68 11.64 12.78
N VAL A 36 18.81 12.71 12.00
CA VAL A 36 20.04 13.02 11.24
C VAL A 36 21.15 13.44 12.19
N SER A 37 20.86 14.32 13.16
CA SER A 37 21.84 14.79 14.13
C SER A 37 22.34 13.65 15.03
N LEU A 38 21.45 12.77 15.50
CA LEU A 38 21.84 11.63 16.34
C LEU A 38 22.75 10.64 15.60
N ARG A 39 22.63 10.53 14.27
CA ARG A 39 23.52 9.66 13.49
C ARG A 39 25.00 10.04 13.64
N GLU A 40 25.32 11.32 13.83
CA GLU A 40 26.70 11.79 14.01
C GLU A 40 27.29 11.39 15.37
N PHE A 41 26.44 11.10 16.36
CA PHE A 41 26.85 10.75 17.72
C PHE A 41 26.86 9.24 18.00
N VAL A 42 26.38 8.42 17.05
CA VAL A 42 26.30 6.96 17.19
C VAL A 42 27.51 6.33 16.51
N SER A 43 28.16 5.38 17.17
CA SER A 43 29.27 4.63 16.57
C SER A 43 28.76 3.79 15.39
N ASP A 44 29.63 3.51 14.42
CA ASP A 44 29.23 2.67 13.29
C ASP A 44 28.76 1.29 13.78
N GLU A 45 29.39 0.72 14.80
CA GLU A 45 29.01 -0.59 15.34
C GLU A 45 27.61 -0.57 15.95
N ASP A 46 27.30 0.44 16.78
CA ASP A 46 25.97 0.60 17.38
C ASP A 46 24.89 0.85 16.31
N TYR A 47 25.22 1.58 15.25
CA TYR A 47 24.33 1.79 14.12
C TYR A 47 23.99 0.48 13.41
N HIS A 48 25.01 -0.34 13.12
CA HIS A 48 24.80 -1.65 12.49
C HIS A 48 23.96 -2.57 13.37
N GLN A 49 24.21 -2.59 14.69
CA GLN A 49 23.38 -3.36 15.63
C GLN A 49 21.92 -2.92 15.63
N ASN A 50 21.66 -1.61 15.61
CA ASN A 50 20.30 -1.08 15.52
C ASN A 50 19.62 -1.45 14.19
N CYS A 51 20.35 -1.41 13.07
CA CYS A 51 19.84 -1.88 11.78
C CYS A 51 19.48 -3.36 11.80
N LEU A 52 20.30 -4.21 12.43
CA LEU A 52 20.00 -5.64 12.58
C LEU A 52 18.77 -5.87 13.45
N ALA A 53 18.64 -5.15 14.56
CA ALA A 53 17.44 -5.22 15.40
C ALA A 53 16.18 -4.79 14.63
N GLN A 54 16.24 -3.70 13.85
CA GLN A 54 15.11 -3.28 13.00
C GLN A 54 14.72 -4.34 11.96
N LEU A 55 15.69 -5.06 11.40
CA LEU A 55 15.43 -6.15 10.47
C LEU A 55 14.74 -7.35 11.15
N GLU A 56 15.05 -7.62 12.42
CA GLU A 56 14.39 -8.70 13.18
C GLU A 56 12.87 -8.43 13.33
N PHE A 57 12.48 -7.19 13.60
CA PHE A 57 11.06 -6.79 13.72
C PHE A 57 10.33 -6.62 12.37
N LEU A 58 11.06 -6.67 11.25
CA LEU A 58 10.52 -6.37 9.94
C LEU A 58 9.42 -7.35 9.52
N ASP A 59 9.63 -8.63 9.80
CA ASP A 59 8.65 -9.67 9.49
C ASP A 59 7.36 -9.49 10.29
N GLU A 60 7.46 -9.13 11.56
CA GLU A 60 6.29 -8.84 12.41
C GLU A 60 5.49 -7.65 11.87
N TRP A 61 6.18 -6.59 11.43
CA TRP A 61 5.54 -5.44 10.81
C TRP A 61 4.85 -5.79 9.49
N HIS A 62 5.47 -6.64 8.67
CA HIS A 62 4.87 -7.09 7.42
C HIS A 62 3.62 -7.92 7.66
N LEU A 63 3.65 -8.83 8.63
CA LEU A 63 2.50 -9.63 9.01
C LEU A 63 1.34 -8.75 9.49
N ASN A 64 1.62 -7.79 10.38
CA ASN A 64 0.60 -6.86 10.86
C ASN A 64 0.01 -6.01 9.72
N ALA A 65 0.86 -5.52 8.81
CA ALA A 65 0.40 -4.75 7.65
C ALA A 65 -0.47 -5.59 6.70
N LEU A 66 -0.17 -6.87 6.54
CA LEU A 66 -0.97 -7.81 5.76
C LEU A 66 -2.33 -8.08 6.43
N GLU A 67 -2.35 -8.28 7.75
CA GLU A 67 -3.59 -8.48 8.50
C GLU A 67 -4.52 -7.27 8.38
N HIS A 68 -3.99 -6.06 8.61
CA HIS A 68 -4.73 -4.82 8.41
C HIS A 68 -5.28 -4.70 6.98
N HIS A 69 -4.47 -5.08 5.99
CA HIS A 69 -4.88 -4.99 4.58
C HIS A 69 -6.02 -5.94 4.27
N GLN A 70 -5.98 -7.17 4.79
CA GLN A 70 -7.05 -8.15 4.62
C GLN A 70 -8.36 -7.64 5.23
N VAL A 71 -8.33 -7.17 6.47
CA VAL A 71 -9.50 -6.59 7.15
C VAL A 71 -10.05 -5.39 6.36
N TYR A 72 -9.16 -4.52 5.86
CA TYR A 72 -9.58 -3.40 5.02
C TYR A 72 -10.29 -3.86 3.74
N LEU A 73 -9.73 -4.84 3.03
CA LEU A 73 -10.34 -5.37 1.81
C LEU A 73 -11.69 -6.03 2.08
N GLU A 74 -11.84 -6.75 3.20
CA GLU A 74 -13.12 -7.31 3.62
C GLU A 74 -14.16 -6.23 3.87
N HIS A 75 -13.79 -5.15 4.57
CA HIS A 75 -14.69 -4.01 4.78
C HIS A 75 -15.10 -3.35 3.47
N VAL A 76 -14.15 -3.12 2.55
CA VAL A 76 -14.44 -2.56 1.22
C VAL A 76 -15.38 -3.46 0.44
N LYS A 77 -15.12 -4.78 0.46
CA LYS A 77 -15.98 -5.77 -0.21
C LYS A 77 -17.39 -5.77 0.37
N CYS A 78 -17.54 -5.76 1.70
CA CYS A 78 -18.84 -5.69 2.37
C CYS A 78 -19.59 -4.39 2.04
N ALA A 79 -18.89 -3.24 2.05
CA ALA A 79 -19.47 -1.95 1.69
C ALA A 79 -19.96 -1.93 0.24
N TYR A 80 -19.15 -2.43 -0.69
CA TYR A 80 -19.53 -2.55 -2.10
C TYR A 80 -20.75 -3.48 -2.28
N ASN A 81 -20.67 -4.69 -1.70
CA ASN A 81 -21.73 -5.70 -1.82
C ASN A 81 -23.05 -5.25 -1.19
N LYS A 82 -23.03 -4.43 -0.14
CA LYS A 82 -24.25 -3.88 0.47
C LYS A 82 -25.11 -3.08 -0.51
N HIS A 83 -24.49 -2.48 -1.52
CA HIS A 83 -25.17 -1.70 -2.55
C HIS A 83 -25.48 -2.48 -3.82
N LEU A 84 -25.05 -3.75 -3.91
CA LEU A 84 -25.44 -4.65 -4.99
C LEU A 84 -26.83 -5.19 -4.70
N GLN A 85 -27.81 -4.81 -5.52
CA GLN A 85 -29.09 -5.49 -5.54
C GLN A 85 -28.89 -6.86 -6.20
N HIS A 86 -29.41 -7.91 -5.55
CA HIS A 86 -29.43 -9.24 -6.15
C HIS A 86 -30.41 -9.19 -7.34
N CYS A 87 -29.89 -9.15 -8.56
CA CYS A 87 -30.69 -9.19 -9.77
C CYS A 87 -30.73 -10.62 -10.30
N GLU A 88 -31.93 -11.21 -10.31
CA GLU A 88 -32.19 -12.46 -11.05
C GLU A 88 -32.65 -12.10 -12.46
N PHE A 89 -31.98 -12.65 -13.47
CA PHE A 89 -32.32 -12.43 -14.88
C PHE A 89 -33.06 -13.63 -15.44
N LYS A 90 -34.13 -13.38 -16.18
CA LYS A 90 -34.91 -14.39 -16.88
C LYS A 90 -34.59 -14.37 -18.38
N ILE A 91 -34.88 -15.49 -19.04
CA ILE A 91 -34.75 -15.59 -20.51
C ILE A 91 -35.70 -14.56 -21.13
N GLY A 92 -35.13 -13.61 -21.88
CA GLY A 92 -35.86 -12.50 -22.50
C GLY A 92 -35.55 -11.12 -21.91
N ASP A 93 -34.88 -11.05 -20.74
CA ASP A 93 -34.49 -9.78 -20.14
C ASP A 93 -33.32 -9.14 -20.90
N LEU A 94 -33.43 -7.83 -21.17
CA LEU A 94 -32.35 -7.04 -21.75
C LEU A 94 -31.40 -6.59 -20.65
N VAL A 95 -30.15 -7.05 -20.72
CA VAL A 95 -29.09 -6.68 -19.77
C VAL A 95 -27.95 -5.96 -20.47
N LEU A 96 -27.40 -4.95 -19.80
CA LEU A 96 -26.19 -4.28 -20.25
C LEU A 96 -24.99 -5.17 -19.98
N LYS A 97 -24.35 -5.63 -21.04
CA LYS A 97 -23.09 -6.36 -20.97
C LYS A 97 -21.93 -5.39 -21.10
N GLU A 98 -20.95 -5.51 -20.22
CA GLU A 98 -19.69 -4.80 -20.37
C GLU A 98 -19.04 -5.15 -21.72
N ASN A 99 -18.75 -4.14 -22.52
CA ASN A 99 -18.23 -4.32 -23.86
C ASN A 99 -16.70 -4.42 -23.81
N GLN A 100 -16.16 -5.64 -23.90
CA GLN A 100 -14.73 -5.90 -23.78
C GLN A 100 -13.89 -5.46 -24.99
N ASN A 101 -14.52 -4.90 -26.04
CA ASN A 101 -13.90 -4.63 -27.35
C ASN A 101 -13.66 -3.13 -27.65
N VAL A 102 -13.67 -2.24 -26.66
CA VAL A 102 -13.54 -0.79 -26.92
C VAL A 102 -12.12 -0.37 -27.38
N THR A 103 -11.12 -1.25 -27.33
CA THR A 103 -9.72 -0.88 -27.65
C THR A 103 -9.26 -1.15 -29.08
N THR A 104 -10.00 -1.83 -29.94
CA THR A 104 -9.62 -1.97 -31.36
C THR A 104 -10.40 -1.02 -32.24
N LEU A 105 -9.97 0.25 -32.22
CA LEU A 105 -10.16 1.15 -33.36
C LEU A 105 -9.26 0.69 -34.52
N GLU A 106 -9.54 -0.47 -35.09
CA GLU A 106 -9.07 -0.81 -36.43
C GLU A 106 -10.27 -0.90 -37.36
N TRP A 107 -10.42 0.14 -38.18
CA TRP A 107 -11.19 0.08 -39.40
C TRP A 107 -10.58 -0.99 -40.29
N SER A 108 -11.25 -2.13 -40.45
CA SER A 108 -10.95 -3.04 -41.55
C SER A 108 -12.22 -3.26 -42.37
N GLN A 109 -12.26 -2.60 -43.52
CA GLN A 109 -13.09 -3.04 -44.63
C GLN A 109 -12.36 -4.18 -45.34
N ARG A 110 -12.94 -5.38 -45.29
CA ARG A 110 -13.14 -6.24 -46.47
C ARG A 110 -14.11 -7.37 -46.18
#